data_AF-A0A5E4NBQ2-F1
#
_entry.id   AF-A0A5E4NBQ2-F1
#
_cell.length_a   1.000
_cell.length_b   1.000
_cell.length_c   1.000
_cell.angle_alpha   90.00
_cell.angle_beta   90.00
_cell.angle_gamma   90.00
#
_symmetry.space_group_name_H-M   'P 1'
#
loop_
_entity.id
_entity.type
_entity.pdbx_description
1 polymer ?
#
loop_
_entity_poly.entity_id
_entity_poly.type
_entity_poly.pdbx_seq_one_letter_code
_entity_poly.pdbx_strand_id
1 'polypeptide(L)'
;MPFKRLCHFNEKLQNDFPFIKKLKSTDDFNVQYTTYHVTFPVSHGGRSDINDHLKTQKHKLATMTSVQSGKVSNYFSALVPTESKTMKSHEWLRLKSDWRSQILIHCQDRRDLSKI
;
A
#
# COMPACT_ATOMS: atom_id res chain seq x y z
N MET A 1 36.05 13.09 -20.34
CA MET A 1 34.57 12.93 -20.24
C MET A 1 34.02 14.15 -19.53
N PRO A 2 33.21 15.01 -20.17
CA PRO A 2 32.61 16.15 -19.49
C PRO A 2 31.61 15.67 -18.43
N PHE A 3 31.60 16.30 -17.26
CA PHE A 3 30.61 16.03 -16.22
C PHE A 3 29.21 16.39 -16.74
N LYS A 4 28.32 15.40 -16.77
CA LYS A 4 26.91 15.62 -17.12
C LYS A 4 26.24 16.39 -15.98
N ARG A 5 25.56 17.49 -16.32
CA ARG A 5 24.77 18.26 -15.36
C ARG A 5 23.60 17.39 -14.88
N LEU A 6 23.43 17.30 -13.56
CA LEU A 6 22.28 16.62 -12.98
C LEU A 6 21.03 17.52 -13.08
N CYS A 7 19.89 16.93 -13.38
CA CYS A 7 18.62 17.63 -13.37
C CYS A 7 18.04 17.65 -11.96
N HIS A 8 17.55 18.82 -11.54
CA HIS A 8 16.87 19.02 -10.27
C HIS A 8 15.38 19.26 -10.52
N PHE A 9 14.54 18.80 -9.59
CA PHE A 9 13.10 19.08 -9.65
C PHE A 9 12.83 20.57 -9.40
N ASN A 10 12.17 21.20 -10.38
CA ASN A 10 11.84 22.61 -10.39
C ASN A 10 10.32 22.80 -10.51
N GLU A 11 9.80 23.95 -10.10
CA GLU A 11 8.38 24.32 -10.23
C GLU A 11 7.89 24.26 -11.68
N LYS A 12 8.75 24.65 -12.64
CA LYS A 12 8.44 24.50 -14.07
C LYS A 12 8.17 23.05 -14.46
N LEU A 13 8.96 22.12 -13.93
CA LEU A 13 8.81 20.69 -14.18
C LEU A 13 7.53 20.15 -13.52
N GLN A 14 7.18 20.67 -12.34
CA GLN A 14 5.94 20.34 -11.66
C GLN A 14 4.70 20.85 -12.42
N ASN A 15 4.78 22.04 -13.01
CA ASN A 15 3.70 22.59 -13.84
C ASN A 15 3.48 21.76 -15.11
N ASP A 16 4.55 21.28 -15.74
CA ASP A 16 4.45 20.39 -16.89
C ASP A 16 3.86 19.00 -16.52
N PHE A 17 4.16 18.52 -15.32
CA PHE A 17 3.79 17.19 -14.85
C PHE A 17 3.09 17.25 -13.48
N PRO A 18 1.80 17.62 -13.42
CA PRO A 18 1.09 17.82 -12.15
C PRO A 18 0.86 16.54 -11.34
N PHE A 19 1.03 15.37 -11.98
CA PHE A 19 0.94 14.05 -11.34
C PHE A 19 2.24 13.64 -10.63
N ILE A 20 3.27 14.48 -10.66
CA ILE A 20 4.56 14.24 -10.02
C ILE A 20 4.73 15.22 -8.85
N LYS A 21 5.19 14.70 -7.71
CA LYS A 21 5.53 15.50 -6.53
C LYS A 21 6.94 15.19 -6.04
N LYS A 22 7.56 16.15 -5.34
CA LYS A 22 8.80 15.90 -4.60
C LYS A 22 8.55 14.86 -3.50
N LEU A 23 9.51 13.95 -3.30
CA LEU A 23 9.42 12.95 -2.23
C LEU A 23 9.67 13.56 -0.85
N LYS A 24 10.75 14.32 -0.73
CA LYS A 24 11.15 15.04 0.49
C LYS A 24 11.68 16.41 0.09
N SER A 25 11.56 17.39 0.98
CA SER A 25 12.11 18.74 0.74
C SER A 25 13.63 18.76 0.57
N THR A 26 14.33 17.72 1.01
CA THR A 26 15.79 17.57 0.87
C THR A 26 16.22 16.82 -0.39
N ASP A 27 15.30 16.09 -1.04
CA ASP A 27 15.62 15.22 -2.18
C ASP A 27 15.13 15.86 -3.48
N ASP A 28 15.96 16.72 -4.08
CA ASP A 28 15.62 17.38 -5.34
C ASP A 28 15.78 16.50 -6.59
N PHE A 29 16.38 15.32 -6.43
CA PHE A 29 16.66 14.40 -7.54
C PHE A 29 15.59 13.32 -7.71
N ASN A 30 14.83 13.04 -6.65
CA ASN A 30 13.86 11.95 -6.62
C ASN A 30 12.45 12.49 -6.57
N VAL A 31 11.60 11.93 -7.40
CA VAL A 31 10.21 12.36 -7.50
C VAL A 31 9.29 11.16 -7.32
N GLN A 32 8.09 11.42 -6.81
CA GLN A 32 7.07 10.43 -6.57
C GLN A 32 5.84 10.71 -7.44
N TYR A 33 5.29 9.67 -8.06
CA TYR A 33 3.99 9.74 -8.72
C TYR A 33 2.85 9.80 -7.70
N THR A 34 1.85 10.64 -7.93
CA THR A 34 0.68 10.76 -7.07
C THR A 34 -0.24 9.54 -7.17
N THR A 35 -0.39 8.94 -8.35
CA THR A 35 -1.36 7.87 -8.62
C THR A 35 -1.00 6.52 -8.00
N TYR A 36 0.27 6.14 -8.06
CA TYR A 36 0.74 4.82 -7.61
C TYR A 36 1.93 4.88 -6.66
N HIS A 37 2.28 6.08 -6.18
CA HIS A 37 3.28 6.33 -5.13
C HIS A 37 4.68 5.76 -5.40
N VAL A 38 5.03 5.44 -6.65
CA VAL A 38 6.38 4.98 -7.00
C VAL A 38 7.31 6.18 -7.12
N THR A 39 8.50 5.99 -6.56
CA THR A 39 9.61 6.94 -6.59
C THR A 39 10.58 6.58 -7.71
N PHE A 40 11.07 7.57 -8.43
CA PHE A 40 12.13 7.39 -9.43
C PHE A 40 13.05 8.63 -9.49
N PRO A 41 14.32 8.43 -9.92
CA PRO A 41 15.25 9.54 -10.09
C PRO A 41 14.97 10.28 -11.40
N VAL A 42 15.11 11.61 -11.36
CA VAL A 42 14.99 12.54 -12.49
C VAL A 42 16.36 13.15 -12.84
N SER A 43 17.39 12.81 -12.07
CA SER A 43 18.73 13.41 -12.12
C SER A 43 19.45 13.25 -13.45
N HIS A 44 19.13 12.22 -14.25
CA HIS A 44 19.87 11.89 -15.46
C HIS A 44 19.29 12.53 -16.72
N GLY A 45 17.97 12.45 -16.89
CA GLY A 45 17.27 12.85 -18.11
C GLY A 45 16.17 13.89 -17.89
N GLY A 46 15.85 14.24 -16.65
CA GLY A 46 14.82 15.26 -16.38
C GLY A 46 13.46 14.83 -16.96
N ARG A 47 13.02 15.58 -17.97
CA ARG A 47 11.80 15.29 -18.76
C ARG A 47 11.87 13.95 -19.48
N SER A 48 13.04 13.54 -19.96
CA SER A 48 13.20 12.26 -20.67
C SER A 48 12.94 11.08 -19.75
N ASP A 49 13.49 11.10 -18.53
CA ASP A 49 13.28 10.05 -17.53
C ASP A 49 11.79 9.92 -17.18
N ILE A 50 11.09 11.06 -17.07
CA ILE A 50 9.64 11.09 -16.85
C ILE A 50 8.89 10.44 -18.02
N ASN A 51 9.19 10.84 -19.25
CA ASN A 51 8.51 10.33 -20.44
C ASN A 51 8.78 8.84 -20.67
N ASP A 52 10.02 8.40 -20.42
CA ASP A 52 10.38 6.99 -20.55
C ASP A 52 9.74 6.15 -19.45
N HIS A 53 9.64 6.70 -18.22
CA HIS A 53 8.87 6.07 -17.15
C HIS A 53 7.41 5.84 -17.54
N LEU A 54 6.75 6.82 -18.18
CA LEU A 54 5.36 6.68 -18.66
C LEU A 54 5.20 5.55 -19.69
N LYS A 55 6.22 5.28 -20.49
CA LYS A 55 6.21 4.18 -21.48
C LYS A 55 6.41 2.81 -20.84
N THR A 56 6.97 2.73 -19.64
CA THR A 56 7.28 1.45 -19.00
C THR A 56 6.03 0.63 -18.68
N GLN A 57 6.18 -0.70 -18.76
CA GLN A 57 5.12 -1.63 -18.35
C GLN A 57 4.74 -1.46 -16.88
N LYS A 58 5.69 -1.06 -16.01
CA LYS A 58 5.43 -0.78 -14.60
C LYS A 58 4.39 0.33 -14.42
N HIS A 59 4.50 1.41 -15.21
CA HIS A 59 3.50 2.48 -15.21
C HIS A 59 2.13 2.00 -15.69
N LYS A 60 2.07 1.22 -16.77
CA LYS A 60 0.82 0.66 -17.30
C LYS A 60 0.11 -0.24 -16.29
N LEU A 61 0.84 -1.19 -15.70
CA LEU A 61 0.32 -2.10 -14.69
C LEU A 61 -0.16 -1.34 -13.45
N ALA A 62 0.63 -0.39 -12.94
CA ALA A 62 0.25 0.39 -11.78
C ALA A 62 -1.01 1.24 -12.03
N THR A 63 -1.16 1.79 -13.24
CA THR A 63 -2.35 2.54 -13.64
C THR A 63 -3.57 1.62 -13.72
N MET A 64 -3.44 0.42 -14.30
CA MET A 64 -4.53 -0.56 -14.34
C MET A 64 -4.96 -1.00 -12.94
N THR A 65 -4.01 -1.30 -12.05
CA THR A 65 -4.29 -1.66 -10.66
C THR A 65 -4.95 -0.52 -9.91
N SER A 66 -4.50 0.73 -10.10
CA SER A 66 -5.13 1.91 -9.48
C SER A 66 -6.59 2.08 -9.92
N VAL A 67 -6.90 1.83 -11.19
CA VAL A 67 -8.28 1.92 -11.71
C VAL A 67 -9.16 0.76 -11.22
N GLN A 68 -8.59 -0.44 -11.10
CA GLN A 68 -9.31 -1.62 -10.61
C GLN A 68 -9.44 -1.67 -9.09
N SER A 69 -8.61 -0.92 -8.35
CA SER A 69 -8.65 -0.83 -6.90
C SER A 69 -9.80 0.08 -6.46
N GLY A 70 -11.00 -0.50 -6.37
CA GLY A 70 -12.12 0.13 -5.68
C GLY A 70 -11.87 0.18 -4.17
N LYS A 71 -12.44 1.20 -3.50
CA LYS A 71 -12.40 1.26 -2.04
C LYS A 71 -13.08 0.00 -1.48
N VAL A 72 -12.36 -0.75 -0.64
CA VAL A 72 -12.84 -2.01 -0.04
C VAL A 72 -14.21 -1.84 0.64
N SER A 73 -14.50 -0.64 1.18
CA SER A 73 -15.80 -0.30 1.76
C SER A 73 -16.98 -0.41 0.80
N ASN A 74 -16.77 -0.27 -0.51
CA ASN A 74 -17.83 -0.36 -1.50
C ASN A 74 -18.27 -1.81 -1.75
N TYR A 75 -17.44 -2.79 -1.39
CA TYR A 75 -17.75 -4.22 -1.47
C TYR A 75 -18.41 -4.74 -0.18
N PHE A 76 -18.26 -4.01 0.92
CA PHE A 76 -18.99 -4.26 2.15
C PHE A 76 -20.22 -3.35 2.19
N SER A 77 -21.29 -3.74 1.50
CA SER A 77 -22.62 -3.23 1.86
C SER A 77 -22.81 -3.53 3.33
N ALA A 78 -23.01 -2.49 4.15
CA ALA A 78 -23.38 -2.68 5.54
C ALA A 78 -24.57 -3.65 5.56
N LEU A 79 -24.38 -4.83 6.16
CA LEU A 79 -25.51 -5.62 6.62
C LEU A 79 -26.26 -4.69 7.55
N VAL A 80 -27.30 -4.03 7.05
CA VAL A 80 -28.21 -3.24 7.89
C VAL A 80 -28.73 -4.26 8.89
N PRO A 81 -28.37 -4.19 10.19
CA PRO A 81 -29.01 -5.03 11.17
C PRO A 81 -30.39 -4.39 11.34
N THR A 82 -31.36 -4.87 10.55
CA THR A 82 -32.75 -4.69 10.93
C THR A 82 -32.92 -5.36 12.28
N GLU A 83 -33.18 -4.50 13.26
CA GLU A 83 -33.67 -4.79 14.60
C GLU A 83 -32.64 -5.09 15.69
N SER A 84 -32.39 -4.02 16.44
CA SER A 84 -32.01 -3.98 17.84
C SER A 84 -32.59 -5.11 18.69
N LYS A 85 -31.74 -6.05 19.12
CA LYS A 85 -31.86 -6.66 20.44
C LYS A 85 -30.48 -6.64 21.09
N THR A 86 -30.33 -5.77 22.08
CA THR A 86 -29.20 -5.72 23.01
C THR A 86 -28.97 -7.11 23.63
N MET A 87 -27.99 -7.84 23.12
CA MET A 87 -27.49 -9.07 23.75
C MET A 87 -26.67 -8.68 24.98
N LYS A 88 -27.07 -9.20 26.14
CA LYS A 88 -26.49 -8.83 27.44
C LYS A 88 -25.04 -9.32 27.57
N SER A 89 -24.20 -8.46 28.15
CA SER A 89 -22.76 -8.63 28.38
C SER A 89 -22.31 -9.95 29.04
N HIS A 90 -23.21 -10.71 29.66
CA HIS A 90 -22.87 -11.96 30.35
C HIS A 90 -22.67 -13.16 29.40
N GLU A 91 -23.23 -13.14 28.19
CA GLU A 91 -23.12 -14.26 27.24
C GLU A 91 -21.79 -14.24 26.47
N TRP A 92 -21.24 -13.05 26.22
CA TRP A 92 -19.94 -12.83 25.56
C TRP A 92 -18.74 -13.42 26.32
N LEU A 93 -18.82 -13.51 27.65
CA LEU A 93 -17.74 -14.10 28.45
C LEU A 93 -17.69 -15.63 28.35
N ARG A 94 -18.83 -16.28 28.05
CA ARG A 94 -18.93 -17.73 27.93
C ARG A 94 -18.35 -18.26 26.61
N LEU A 95 -18.51 -17.49 25.52
CA LEU A 95 -17.92 -17.81 24.21
C LEU A 95 -16.40 -17.57 24.17
N LYS A 96 -15.87 -16.60 24.93
CA LYS A 96 -14.41 -16.38 25.02
C LYS A 96 -13.67 -17.46 25.79
N SER A 97 -14.33 -18.14 26.74
CA SER A 97 -13.74 -19.26 27.47
C SER A 97 -13.56 -20.51 26.60
N ASP A 98 -14.45 -20.77 25.64
CA ASP A 98 -14.35 -21.95 24.77
C ASP A 98 -13.20 -21.83 23.76
N TRP A 99 -12.99 -20.64 23.18
CA TRP A 99 -11.92 -20.44 22.19
C TRP A 99 -10.51 -20.50 22.81
N ARG A 100 -10.35 -20.12 24.08
CA ARG A 100 -9.04 -20.21 24.77
C ARG A 100 -8.69 -21.65 25.18
N SER A 101 -9.68 -22.51 25.44
CA SER A 101 -9.44 -23.92 25.75
C SER A 101 -9.03 -24.73 24.52
N GLN A 102 -9.58 -24.42 23.34
CA GLN A 102 -9.33 -25.20 22.13
C GLN A 102 -7.94 -24.95 21.50
N ILE A 103 -7.35 -23.78 21.71
CA ILE A 103 -5.99 -23.45 21.25
C ILE A 103 -4.90 -24.13 22.09
N LEU A 104 -5.14 -24.38 23.39
CA LEU A 104 -4.15 -24.98 24.29
C LEU A 104 -3.97 -26.49 24.08
N ILE A 105 -5.00 -27.20 23.60
CA ILE A 105 -4.91 -28.65 23.33
C ILE A 105 -4.05 -28.95 22.09
N HIS A 106 -4.02 -28.05 21.10
CA HIS A 106 -3.35 -28.31 19.83
C HIS A 106 -1.84 -27.96 19.80
N CYS A 107 -1.31 -27.34 20.86
CA CYS A 107 0.13 -26.98 20.96
C CYS A 107 0.97 -27.93 21.83
N GLN A 108 0.37 -28.84 22.60
CA GLN A 108 1.14 -29.76 23.44
C GLN A 108 1.59 -31.03 22.69
N ASP A 109 0.90 -31.41 21.61
CA ASP A 109 1.10 -32.70 20.92
C ASP A 109 2.24 -32.73 19.87
N ARG A 110 3.02 -31.64 19.77
CA ARG A 110 4.15 -31.53 18.81
C ARG A 110 5.52 -31.42 19.46
N ARG A 111 5.64 -31.70 20.76
CA ARG A 111 6.93 -31.72 21.49
C ARG A 111 7.35 -33.08 22.05
N ASP A 112 6.62 -34.16 21.78
CA ASP A 112 6.93 -35.51 22.29
C ASP A 112 7.28 -36.56 21.23
N LEU A 113 7.67 -36.16 20.01
CA LEU A 113 8.17 -37.09 18.97
C LEU A 113 9.66 -36.90 18.63
N SER A 114 10.48 -36.45 19.59
CA SER A 114 11.94 -36.40 19.44
C SER A 114 12.70 -37.17 20.52
N LYS A 115 12.06 -38.15 21.18
CA LYS A 115 12.71 -39.12 22.05
C LYS A 115 12.01 -40.47 21.92
N ILE A 116 12.46 -41.28 20.95
CA ILE A 116 12.72 -42.73 20.98
C ILE A 116 13.50 -43.04 19.71
#